data_AF-A0A6N7Y2G5-F1
#
_entry.id   AF-A0A6N7Y2G5-F1
#
_cell.length_a   1.000
_cell.length_b   1.000
_cell.length_c   1.000
_cell.angle_alpha   90.00
_cell.angle_beta   90.00
_cell.angle_gamma   90.00
#
_symmetry.space_group_name_H-M   'P 1'
#
loop_
_entity.id
_entity.type
_entity.pdbx_description
1 polymer ?
#
loop_
_entity_poly.entity_id
_entity_poly.type
_entity_poly.pdbx_seq_one_letter_code
_entity_poly.pdbx_strand_id
1 'polypeptide(L)'
;MSVFMFLASDKPLKEVKSSYEGDLNKIEISNNMYYSTSYAKDYSDKKYFSGLHWISAKLSAGQFINYLKEQLEVLNEIEIWNMWLESYGLASIKSVHISEVNINDFEFLDGSADTPICLIVKK
;
A
#
# COMPACT_ATOMS: atom_id res chain seq x y z
N MET A 1 -2.42 -19.73 -1.53
CA MET A 1 -2.14 -18.66 -0.56
C MET A 1 -2.57 -17.35 -1.21
N SER A 2 -3.12 -16.39 -0.45
CA SER A 2 -3.59 -15.10 -1.00
C SER A 2 -2.76 -13.95 -0.48
N VAL A 3 -2.14 -13.19 -1.39
CA VAL A 3 -1.35 -12.00 -1.05
C VAL A 3 -2.30 -10.92 -0.60
N PHE A 4 -1.97 -10.25 0.50
CA PHE A 4 -2.75 -9.18 1.07
C PHE A 4 -1.89 -7.90 1.11
N MET A 5 -2.34 -6.91 0.34
CA MET A 5 -1.71 -5.59 0.24
C MET A 5 -2.62 -4.54 0.85
N PHE A 6 -2.06 -3.68 1.70
CA PHE A 6 -2.81 -2.62 2.33
C PHE A 6 -1.97 -1.38 2.61
N LEU A 7 -2.69 -0.28 2.80
CA LEU A 7 -2.17 1.01 3.24
C LEU A 7 -2.62 1.27 4.67
N ALA A 8 -1.74 1.81 5.48
CA ALA A 8 -2.04 2.21 6.85
C ALA A 8 -1.67 3.68 7.08
N SER A 9 -2.53 4.44 7.75
CA SER A 9 -2.29 5.87 7.99
C SER A 9 -3.11 6.44 9.16
N ASP A 10 -2.76 7.66 9.58
CA ASP A 10 -3.39 8.35 10.71
C ASP A 10 -4.71 9.04 10.36
N LYS A 11 -5.06 9.14 9.07
CA LYS A 11 -6.32 9.71 8.57
C LYS A 11 -6.87 8.84 7.44
N PRO A 12 -8.18 8.88 7.14
CA PRO A 12 -8.73 8.16 6.00
C PRO A 12 -8.06 8.57 4.69
N LEU A 13 -7.65 7.59 3.90
CA LEU A 13 -7.10 7.80 2.57
C LEU A 13 -8.23 7.99 1.54
N LYS A 14 -7.96 8.76 0.49
CA LYS A 14 -8.91 8.91 -0.64
C LYS A 14 -9.03 7.58 -1.40
N GLU A 15 -10.26 7.14 -1.65
CA GLU A 15 -10.52 5.95 -2.45
C GLU A 15 -10.18 6.19 -3.92
N VAL A 16 -9.68 5.14 -4.58
CA VAL A 16 -9.44 5.12 -6.02
C VAL A 16 -10.18 3.90 -6.55
N LYS A 17 -11.27 4.13 -7.29
CA LYS A 17 -12.09 3.04 -7.86
C LYS A 17 -11.59 2.70 -9.26
N SER A 18 -11.65 1.43 -9.65
CA SER A 18 -11.42 1.04 -11.04
C SER A 18 -12.54 1.58 -11.95
N SER A 19 -12.19 2.24 -13.05
CA SER A 19 -13.14 2.67 -14.07
C SER A 19 -13.47 1.51 -15.01
N TYR A 20 -14.77 1.23 -15.19
CA TYR A 20 -15.27 0.17 -16.08
C TYR A 20 -15.13 0.51 -17.58
N GLU A 21 -14.77 1.74 -17.93
CA GLU A 21 -14.68 2.20 -19.32
C GLU A 21 -13.24 2.24 -19.82
N GLY A 22 -12.70 1.07 -20.18
CA GLY A 22 -11.52 0.93 -21.07
C GLY A 22 -10.15 1.32 -20.49
N ASP A 23 -10.07 2.28 -19.58
CA ASP A 23 -8.88 2.62 -18.81
C ASP A 23 -8.88 1.80 -17.52
N LEU A 24 -8.18 0.67 -17.54
CA LEU A 24 -7.90 -0.09 -16.33
C LEU A 24 -7.09 0.82 -15.40
N ASN A 25 -7.70 1.27 -14.29
CA ASN A 25 -6.95 1.96 -13.26
C ASN A 25 -5.88 1.01 -12.73
N LYS A 26 -4.65 1.49 -12.74
CA LYS A 26 -3.47 0.67 -12.46
C LYS A 26 -3.31 0.42 -10.96
N ILE A 27 -4.01 1.21 -10.16
CA ILE A 27 -4.19 1.03 -8.72
C ILE A 27 -5.68 1.13 -8.37
N GLU A 28 -6.11 0.36 -7.38
CA GLU A 28 -7.40 0.52 -6.71
C GLU A 28 -7.14 0.67 -5.20
N ILE A 29 -7.83 1.60 -4.56
CA ILE A 29 -7.74 1.84 -3.12
C ILE A 29 -9.16 1.84 -2.56
N SER A 30 -9.44 0.88 -1.69
CA SER A 30 -10.74 0.67 -1.08
C SER A 30 -10.64 0.79 0.44
N ASN A 31 -11.46 1.65 1.05
CA ASN A 31 -11.51 1.76 2.51
C ASN A 31 -12.36 0.64 3.14
N ASN A 32 -13.03 -0.18 2.34
CA ASN A 32 -13.83 -1.30 2.82
C ASN A 32 -12.99 -2.58 2.90
N MET A 33 -12.52 -2.91 4.10
CA MET A 33 -11.60 -4.02 4.39
C MET A 33 -12.22 -5.08 5.32
N TYR A 34 -13.48 -5.45 5.07
CA TYR A 34 -14.34 -6.19 6.00
C TYR A 34 -13.71 -7.42 6.70
N TYR A 35 -12.82 -8.16 6.03
CA TYR A 35 -12.12 -9.33 6.60
C TYR A 35 -10.66 -9.08 6.97
N SER A 36 -10.09 -7.95 6.54
CA SER A 36 -8.66 -7.72 6.53
C SER A 36 -8.19 -6.65 7.51
N THR A 37 -9.12 -5.90 8.12
CA THR A 37 -8.78 -4.93 9.16
C THR A 37 -8.23 -5.58 10.44
N SER A 38 -8.66 -6.81 10.79
CA SER A 38 -8.10 -7.51 11.95
C SER A 38 -6.64 -7.90 11.73
N TYR A 39 -6.31 -8.43 10.55
CA TYR A 39 -4.93 -8.78 10.20
C TYR A 39 -4.04 -7.54 10.12
N ALA A 40 -4.50 -6.46 9.48
CA ALA A 40 -3.71 -5.23 9.36
C ALA A 40 -3.28 -4.63 10.72
N LYS A 41 -4.12 -4.80 11.75
CA LYS A 41 -3.83 -4.35 13.12
C LYS A 41 -2.72 -5.11 13.82
N ASP A 42 -2.38 -6.32 13.37
CA ASP A 42 -1.26 -7.08 13.94
C ASP A 42 0.09 -6.55 13.45
N TYR A 43 0.10 -5.74 12.38
CA TYR A 43 1.32 -5.24 11.72
C TYR A 43 1.52 -3.74 11.85
N SER A 44 0.46 -2.98 12.10
CA SER A 44 0.51 -1.52 12.13
C SER A 44 -0.36 -0.95 13.23
N ASP A 45 0.19 0.03 13.94
CA ASP A 45 -0.50 0.79 15.00
C ASP A 45 -1.40 1.91 14.45
N LYS A 46 -1.45 2.08 13.12
CA LYS A 46 -2.26 3.13 12.48
C LYS A 46 -3.75 2.89 12.66
N LYS A 47 -4.52 3.99 12.60
CA LYS A 47 -5.96 3.95 12.87
C LYS A 47 -6.80 3.58 11.64
N TYR A 48 -6.34 3.97 10.45
CA TYR A 48 -7.08 3.80 9.20
C TYR A 48 -6.33 2.88 8.26
N PHE A 49 -7.08 1.98 7.62
CA PHE A 49 -6.56 0.99 6.70
C PHE A 49 -7.34 1.05 5.39
N SER A 50 -6.62 0.87 4.28
CA SER A 50 -7.22 0.77 2.94
C SER A 50 -6.61 -0.41 2.21
N GLY A 51 -7.43 -1.20 1.52
CA GLY A 51 -6.95 -2.28 0.66
C GLY A 51 -6.33 -1.70 -0.60
N LEU A 52 -5.20 -2.27 -1.04
CA LEU A 52 -4.52 -1.89 -2.26
C LEU A 52 -4.67 -3.01 -3.28
N HIS A 53 -5.28 -2.71 -4.43
CA HIS A 53 -5.15 -3.53 -5.62
C HIS A 53 -4.10 -2.89 -6.54
N TRP A 54 -3.25 -3.74 -7.11
CA TRP A 54 -2.06 -3.33 -7.84
C TRP A 54 -1.83 -4.28 -9.01
N ILE A 55 -1.46 -3.75 -10.17
CA ILE A 55 -1.19 -4.57 -11.37
C ILE A 55 0.29 -4.92 -11.50
N SER A 56 1.16 -3.91 -11.50
CA SER A 56 2.63 -4.06 -11.52
C SER A 56 3.33 -2.71 -11.29
N ALA A 57 4.57 -2.70 -10.84
CA ALA A 57 5.38 -1.50 -10.62
C ALA A 57 5.58 -0.74 -11.92
N LYS A 58 5.90 -1.44 -13.01
CA LYS A 58 6.09 -0.84 -14.33
C LYS A 58 4.87 -0.04 -14.81
N LEU A 59 3.66 -0.52 -14.49
CA LEU A 59 2.43 0.14 -14.94
C LEU A 59 1.93 1.16 -13.91
N SER A 60 1.98 0.82 -12.63
CA SER A 60 1.17 1.44 -11.56
C SER A 60 1.95 2.44 -10.71
N ALA A 61 3.28 2.28 -10.60
CA ALA A 61 4.10 3.09 -9.70
C ALA A 61 3.99 4.59 -9.96
N GLY A 62 3.97 5.03 -11.23
CA GLY A 62 3.84 6.46 -11.54
C GLY A 62 2.53 7.06 -11.02
N GLN A 63 1.40 6.37 -11.23
CA GLN A 63 0.10 6.81 -10.70
C GLN A 63 0.08 6.79 -9.18
N PHE A 64 0.69 5.77 -8.58
CA PHE A 64 0.74 5.61 -7.13
C PHE A 64 1.62 6.63 -6.43
N ILE A 65 2.77 7.01 -7.00
CA ILE A 65 3.62 8.08 -6.48
C ILE A 65 2.84 9.39 -6.43
N ASN A 66 2.10 9.72 -7.49
CA ASN A 66 1.29 10.93 -7.51
C ASN A 66 0.19 10.90 -6.44
N TYR A 67 -0.45 9.75 -6.27
CA TYR A 67 -1.40 9.54 -5.19
C TYR A 67 -0.78 9.75 -3.81
N LEU A 68 0.39 9.14 -3.54
CA LEU A 68 1.09 9.29 -2.26
C LEU A 68 1.47 10.75 -1.98
N LYS A 69 1.96 11.47 -2.99
CA LYS A 69 2.26 12.91 -2.89
C LYS A 69 1.04 13.71 -2.45
N GLU A 70 -0.10 13.47 -3.07
CA GLU A 70 -1.36 14.15 -2.74
C GLU A 70 -1.81 13.84 -1.30
N GLN A 71 -1.77 12.57 -0.89
CA GLN A 71 -2.17 12.19 0.47
C GLN A 71 -1.21 12.74 1.55
N LEU A 72 0.09 12.81 1.26
CA LEU A 72 1.13 13.36 2.15
C LEU A 72 1.13 14.90 2.24
N GLU A 73 0.26 15.60 1.51
CA GLU A 73 0.02 17.02 1.77
C GLU A 73 -0.55 17.22 3.18
N VAL A 74 -1.41 16.29 3.62
CA VAL A 74 -2.17 16.35 4.89
C VAL A 74 -1.78 15.28 5.91
N LEU A 75 -0.91 14.34 5.51
CA LEU A 75 -0.38 13.25 6.32
C LEU A 75 1.15 13.39 6.46
N ASN A 76 1.71 12.89 7.56
CA ASN A 76 3.16 12.85 7.75
C ASN A 76 3.80 11.61 7.12
N GLU A 77 3.07 10.49 7.11
CA GLU A 77 3.54 9.23 6.57
C GLU A 77 2.37 8.31 6.17
N ILE A 78 2.67 7.37 5.29
CA ILE A 78 1.79 6.28 4.85
C ILE A 78 2.62 5.00 4.87
N GLU A 79 2.09 3.96 5.46
CA GLU A 79 2.70 2.63 5.44
C GLU A 79 2.08 1.80 4.31
N ILE A 80 2.94 1.12 3.55
CA ILE A 80 2.56 0.30 2.40
C ILE A 80 3.02 -1.12 2.70
N TRP A 81 2.05 -2.02 2.85
CA TRP A 81 2.30 -3.38 3.29
C TRP A 81 2.03 -4.39 2.19
N ASN A 82 2.90 -5.39 2.08
CA ASN A 82 2.69 -6.61 1.29
C ASN A 82 3.04 -7.84 2.14
N MET A 83 2.09 -8.75 2.28
CA MET A 83 2.25 -9.95 3.11
C MET A 83 1.30 -11.07 2.70
N TRP A 84 1.59 -12.29 3.14
CA TRP A 84 0.60 -13.37 3.16
C TRP A 84 -0.19 -13.35 4.48
N LEU A 85 -1.47 -13.72 4.45
CA LEU A 85 -2.29 -13.84 5.68
C LEU A 85 -1.71 -14.83 6.71
N GLU A 86 -0.93 -15.80 6.24
CA GLU A 86 -0.24 -16.80 7.06
C GLU A 86 1.29 -16.55 7.10
N SER A 87 1.76 -15.35 6.77
CA SER A 87 3.19 -15.04 6.85
C SER A 87 3.67 -15.18 8.30
N TYR A 88 4.71 -15.99 8.51
CA TYR A 88 5.40 -16.15 9.78
C TYR A 88 6.77 -15.46 9.70
N GLY A 89 7.08 -14.55 10.62
CA GLY A 89 8.40 -13.91 10.72
C GLY A 89 8.35 -12.43 11.05
N LEU A 90 9.53 -11.85 11.27
CA LEU A 90 9.68 -10.41 11.49
C LEU A 90 9.46 -9.64 10.18
N ALA A 91 8.69 -8.57 10.25
CA ALA A 91 8.48 -7.69 9.10
C ALA A 91 9.79 -7.00 8.70
N SER A 92 10.06 -6.95 7.40
CA SER A 92 11.12 -6.12 6.83
C SER A 92 10.56 -4.72 6.62
N ILE A 93 10.99 -3.78 7.46
CA ILE A 93 10.49 -2.40 7.45
C ILE A 93 11.56 -1.48 6.88
N LYS A 94 11.20 -0.69 5.88
CA LYS A 94 12.03 0.37 5.31
C LYS A 94 11.27 1.68 5.33
N SER A 95 12.00 2.80 5.32
CA SER A 95 11.40 4.13 5.20
C SER A 95 12.11 4.95 4.14
N VAL A 96 11.34 5.77 3.41
CA VAL A 96 11.84 6.64 2.34
C VAL A 96 11.07 7.95 2.35
N HIS A 97 11.74 9.04 1.98
CA HIS A 97 11.11 10.34 1.81
C HIS A 97 10.42 10.43 0.44
N ILE A 98 9.23 11.05 0.36
CA ILE A 98 8.41 11.08 -0.86
C ILE A 98 9.11 11.67 -2.09
N SER A 99 10.11 12.53 -1.88
CA SER A 99 10.93 13.10 -2.97
C SER A 99 11.93 12.11 -3.57
N GLU A 100 12.27 11.04 -2.85
CA GLU A 100 13.27 10.03 -3.24
C GLU A 100 12.63 8.74 -3.77
N VAL A 101 11.32 8.59 -3.55
CA VAL A 101 10.53 7.45 -4.02
C VAL A 101 10.60 7.33 -5.55
N ASN A 102 10.92 6.14 -6.01
CA ASN A 102 10.95 5.77 -7.42
C ASN A 102 10.23 4.43 -7.66
N ILE A 103 10.23 3.97 -8.90
CA ILE A 103 9.50 2.76 -9.31
C ILE A 103 10.04 1.51 -8.59
N ASN A 104 11.36 1.44 -8.36
CA ASN A 104 12.01 0.26 -7.79
C ASN A 104 11.61 0.04 -6.33
N ASP A 105 11.24 1.10 -5.62
CA ASP A 105 10.75 1.01 -4.24
C ASP A 105 9.43 0.22 -4.15
N PHE A 106 8.71 0.03 -5.26
CA PHE A 106 7.46 -0.73 -5.32
C PHE A 106 7.59 -2.11 -5.95
N GLU A 107 8.77 -2.56 -6.36
CA GLU A 107 8.96 -3.90 -6.93
C GLU A 107 8.54 -5.00 -5.95
N PHE A 108 8.61 -4.74 -4.64
CA PHE A 108 8.13 -5.68 -3.63
C PHE A 108 6.63 -5.95 -3.72
N LEU A 109 5.83 -5.08 -4.37
CA LEU A 109 4.39 -5.28 -4.60
C LEU A 109 4.09 -6.21 -5.79
N ASP A 110 5.06 -6.41 -6.69
CA ASP A 110 4.90 -7.29 -7.87
C ASP A 110 5.15 -8.76 -7.53
N GLY A 111 5.79 -8.99 -6.38
CA GLY A 111 6.11 -10.31 -5.88
C GLY A 111 5.38 -10.65 -4.59
N SER A 112 5.60 -11.87 -4.15
CA SER A 112 5.25 -12.32 -2.83
C SER A 112 6.52 -12.58 -2.04
N ALA A 113 6.64 -11.99 -0.86
CA ALA A 113 7.75 -12.25 0.04
C ALA A 113 7.35 -13.29 1.10
N ASP A 114 8.32 -14.13 1.51
CA ASP A 114 8.09 -15.11 2.58
C ASP A 114 7.81 -14.43 3.93
N THR A 115 8.30 -13.20 4.10
CA THR A 115 8.08 -12.36 5.27
C THR A 115 7.29 -11.09 4.90
N PRO A 116 6.54 -10.50 5.84
CA PRO A 116 5.84 -9.24 5.61
C PRO A 116 6.84 -8.13 5.26
N ILE A 117 6.53 -7.32 4.24
CA ILE A 117 7.33 -6.16 3.86
C ILE A 117 6.50 -4.90 4.08
N CYS A 118 7.11 -3.91 4.73
CA CYS A 118 6.56 -2.56 4.88
C CYS A 118 7.50 -1.52 4.28
N LEU A 119 6.95 -0.66 3.44
CA LEU A 119 7.57 0.59 3.04
C LEU A 119 6.81 1.76 3.68
N ILE A 120 7.49 2.50 4.54
CA ILE A 120 6.97 3.73 5.14
C ILE A 120 7.39 4.91 4.27
N VAL A 121 6.42 5.55 3.62
CA VAL A 121 6.67 6.75 2.81
C VAL A 121 6.36 7.97 3.65
N LYS A 122 7.36 8.83 3.83
CA LYS A 122 7.28 10.02 4.70
C LYS A 122 7.31 11.29 3.88
N LYS A 123 6.68 12.34 4.43
CA LYS A 123 6.73 13.69 3.86
C LYS A 123 8.13 14.28 3.89
#